data_AF-A0A352WKH0-F1
#
_entry.id   AF-A0A352WKH0-F1
#
_cell.length_a   1.000
_cell.length_b   1.000
_cell.length_c   1.000
_cell.angle_alpha   90.00
_cell.angle_beta   90.00
_cell.angle_gamma   90.00
#
_symmetry.space_group_name_H-M   'P 1'
#
loop_
_entity.id
_entity.type
_entity.pdbx_description
1 polymer ?
#
loop_
_entity_poly.entity_id
_entity_poly.type
_entity_poly.pdbx_seq_one_letter_code
_entity_poly.pdbx_strand_id
1 'polypeptide(L)'
;MRNRIIHKEGIDMSKLCRMAKVTLGTASDRLNVLKTKGIDTIYSVIGMKNGIYDETAPIIEFANSVKSLGLKWCAGIDLLPLYQGVIAETGNDNRMFVRKAERAGFENTHKLFTALQGAGVKASFARIDIDLFNSLGGISLSFEEQTRMLNAVINGVKAVEPACRIIFNSVDSIDNEKAKKWFNRFQVSGGKGFDIISLSYELNAETFFTLSQNMSDLSRRFDKDIMVDICGHEKVDDLDIGVADLDSAIELVPMEKGFGAVYADTALDTAVLVA
;
A
#
# COMPACT_ATOMS: atom_id res chain seq x y z
N MET A 1 55.42 1.48 -4.07
CA MET A 1 54.11 1.12 -4.63
C MET A 1 53.08 2.06 -4.02
N ARG A 2 52.50 2.97 -4.83
CA ARG A 2 51.51 3.95 -4.36
C ARG A 2 50.15 3.27 -4.23
N ASN A 3 49.57 3.31 -3.03
CA ASN A 3 48.20 2.91 -2.77
C ASN A 3 47.25 3.77 -3.61
N ARG A 4 46.54 3.15 -4.55
CA ARG A 4 45.38 3.74 -5.21
C ARG A 4 44.23 3.73 -4.20
N ILE A 5 43.98 4.88 -3.61
CA ILE A 5 42.68 5.18 -2.99
C ILE A 5 41.68 5.19 -4.15
N ILE A 6 40.79 4.20 -4.18
CA ILE A 6 39.65 4.20 -5.09
C ILE A 6 38.65 5.18 -4.47
N HIS A 7 38.59 6.40 -5.03
CA HIS A 7 37.41 7.23 -4.89
C HIS A 7 36.24 6.48 -5.53
N LYS A 8 35.27 6.04 -4.71
CA LYS A 8 33.93 5.74 -5.22
C LYS A 8 33.32 7.07 -5.64
N GLU A 9 33.28 7.29 -6.94
CA GLU A 9 32.49 8.36 -7.57
C GLU A 9 31.00 8.17 -7.26
N GLY A 10 30.27 9.27 -7.32
CA GLY A 10 28.93 9.44 -6.79
C GLY A 10 27.83 8.55 -7.36
N ILE A 11 26.75 8.54 -6.57
CA ILE A 11 25.36 8.16 -6.87
C ILE A 11 25.09 6.64 -6.80
N ASP A 12 24.67 6.18 -5.63
CA ASP A 12 23.54 5.25 -5.57
C ASP A 12 22.43 6.03 -4.86
N MET A 13 21.58 6.70 -5.65
CA MET A 13 20.33 7.19 -5.06
C MET A 13 19.56 5.95 -4.66
N SER A 14 19.15 5.91 -3.40
CA SER A 14 18.37 4.79 -2.85
C SER A 14 17.35 4.28 -3.87
N LYS A 15 17.39 2.98 -4.19
CA LYS A 15 16.43 2.34 -5.11
C LYS A 15 15.04 2.19 -4.51
N LEU A 16 14.84 2.65 -3.28
CA LEU A 16 13.58 2.55 -2.57
C LEU A 16 12.46 3.31 -3.29
N CYS A 17 11.32 2.65 -3.42
CA CYS A 17 10.07 3.29 -3.76
C CYS A 17 9.65 4.19 -2.58
N ARG A 18 9.86 5.50 -2.71
CA ARG A 18 9.46 6.48 -1.71
C ARG A 18 8.08 7.00 -2.02
N MET A 19 7.13 6.60 -1.19
CA MET A 19 5.71 6.85 -1.39
C MET A 19 5.21 7.90 -0.39
N ALA A 20 4.53 8.95 -0.85
CA ALA A 20 3.88 9.92 0.03
C ALA A 20 2.36 9.74 0.02
N LYS A 21 1.76 9.56 1.20
CA LYS A 21 0.32 9.56 1.38
C LYS A 21 -0.20 10.99 1.32
N VAL A 22 -1.12 11.25 0.40
CA VAL A 22 -1.81 12.54 0.25
C VAL A 22 -3.31 12.30 0.09
N THR A 23 -4.09 13.34 0.34
CA THR A 23 -5.53 13.33 0.04
C THR A 23 -5.78 13.45 -1.46
N LEU A 24 -6.85 12.84 -1.97
CA LEU A 24 -7.33 13.10 -3.33
C LEU A 24 -7.62 14.60 -3.50
N GLY A 25 -7.17 15.18 -4.60
CA GLY A 25 -7.31 16.62 -4.88
C GLY A 25 -6.18 17.50 -4.32
N THR A 26 -5.13 16.92 -3.72
CA THR A 26 -3.91 17.67 -3.39
C THR A 26 -3.37 18.40 -4.62
N ALA A 27 -3.08 19.70 -4.45
CA ALA A 27 -2.67 20.58 -5.53
C ALA A 27 -1.34 20.15 -6.17
N SER A 28 -1.20 20.38 -7.48
CA SER A 28 0.00 20.03 -8.25
C SER A 28 1.29 20.63 -7.68
N ASP A 29 1.22 21.86 -7.13
CA ASP A 29 2.38 22.49 -6.49
C ASP A 29 2.90 21.69 -5.30
N ARG A 30 1.99 21.16 -4.46
CA ARG A 30 2.35 20.29 -3.33
C ARG A 30 2.95 18.98 -3.82
N LEU A 31 2.36 18.36 -4.85
CA LEU A 31 2.91 17.14 -5.45
C LEU A 31 4.31 17.38 -6.02
N ASN A 32 4.55 18.54 -6.63
CA ASN A 32 5.87 18.93 -7.14
C ASN A 32 6.88 19.14 -6.00
N VAL A 33 6.48 19.75 -4.87
CA VAL A 33 7.34 19.84 -3.67
C VAL A 33 7.75 18.44 -3.20
N LEU A 34 6.81 17.50 -3.10
CA LEU A 34 7.10 16.13 -2.70
C LEU A 34 8.08 15.46 -3.68
N LYS A 35 7.86 15.63 -4.99
CA LYS A 35 8.79 15.15 -6.03
C LYS A 35 10.20 15.69 -5.82
N THR A 36 10.35 17.00 -5.57
CA THR A 36 11.68 17.61 -5.36
C THR A 36 12.37 17.11 -4.09
N LYS A 37 11.62 16.56 -3.12
CA LYS A 37 12.15 15.90 -1.94
C LYS A 37 12.56 14.44 -2.18
N GLY A 38 12.41 13.92 -3.40
CA GLY A 38 12.78 12.55 -3.76
C GLY A 38 11.66 11.53 -3.65
N ILE A 39 10.40 11.97 -3.49
CA ILE A 39 9.23 11.09 -3.63
C ILE A 39 9.04 10.73 -5.09
N ASP A 40 8.92 9.43 -5.38
CA ASP A 40 8.71 8.91 -6.73
C ASP A 40 7.29 8.40 -6.95
N THR A 41 6.55 8.18 -5.86
CA THR A 41 5.22 7.59 -5.87
C THR A 41 4.26 8.36 -4.95
N ILE A 42 3.06 8.64 -5.45
CA ILE A 42 1.98 9.24 -4.66
C ILE A 42 0.97 8.16 -4.28
N TYR A 43 0.63 8.09 -3.00
CA TYR A 43 -0.42 7.23 -2.47
C TYR A 43 -1.64 8.06 -2.08
N SER A 44 -2.80 7.65 -2.56
CA SER A 44 -4.07 8.27 -2.19
C SER A 44 -5.13 7.21 -1.99
N VAL A 45 -5.97 7.38 -0.98
CA VAL A 45 -7.05 6.43 -0.65
C VAL A 45 -8.32 6.81 -1.40
N ILE A 46 -8.96 5.81 -2.01
CA ILE A 46 -10.25 5.89 -2.68
C ILE A 46 -11.24 5.15 -1.79
N GLY A 47 -12.18 5.89 -1.19
CA GLY A 47 -13.30 5.31 -0.46
C GLY A 47 -14.24 4.60 -1.42
N MET A 48 -14.16 3.27 -1.50
CA MET A 48 -14.99 2.49 -2.40
C MET A 48 -16.43 2.51 -1.91
N LYS A 49 -17.36 2.70 -2.83
CA LYS A 49 -18.81 2.57 -2.62
C LYS A 49 -19.46 2.02 -3.87
N ASN A 50 -20.68 1.52 -3.73
CA ASN A 50 -21.43 1.09 -4.90
C ASN A 50 -21.74 2.32 -5.76
N GLY A 51 -21.36 2.28 -7.04
CA GLY A 51 -21.48 3.45 -7.93
C GLY A 51 -20.26 4.37 -7.96
N ILE A 52 -19.13 3.99 -7.33
CA ILE A 52 -17.89 4.82 -7.33
C ILE A 52 -17.44 5.23 -8.74
N TYR A 53 -17.76 4.42 -9.75
CA TYR A 53 -17.45 4.68 -11.15
C TYR A 53 -18.16 5.92 -11.72
N ASP A 54 -19.29 6.33 -11.14
CA ASP A 54 -20.01 7.54 -11.52
C ASP A 54 -19.37 8.83 -10.93
N GLU A 55 -18.45 8.68 -9.97
CA GLU A 55 -17.77 9.77 -9.26
C GLU A 55 -16.25 9.77 -9.52
N THR A 56 -15.85 9.29 -10.71
CA THR A 56 -14.44 9.11 -11.08
C THR A 56 -13.72 10.40 -11.50
N ALA A 57 -14.46 11.46 -11.85
CA ALA A 57 -13.89 12.72 -12.34
C ALA A 57 -12.78 13.29 -11.42
N PRO A 58 -13.00 13.52 -10.10
CA PRO A 58 -11.96 14.03 -9.21
C PRO A 58 -10.78 13.06 -9.05
N ILE A 59 -11.03 11.74 -9.11
CA ILE A 59 -9.97 10.72 -9.03
C ILE A 59 -9.09 10.79 -10.27
N ILE A 60 -9.70 10.90 -11.46
CA ILE A 60 -9.01 11.02 -12.75
C ILE A 60 -8.21 12.31 -12.82
N GLU A 61 -8.78 13.44 -12.39
CA GLU A 61 -8.10 14.74 -12.35
C GLU A 61 -6.85 14.70 -11.46
N PHE A 62 -7.00 14.14 -10.25
CA PHE A 62 -5.90 13.96 -9.34
C PHE A 62 -4.81 13.05 -9.93
N ALA A 63 -5.19 11.89 -10.45
CA ALA A 63 -4.23 10.94 -11.00
C ALA A 63 -3.54 11.46 -12.27
N ASN A 64 -4.21 12.30 -13.07
CA ASN A 64 -3.58 13.04 -14.17
C ASN A 64 -2.55 14.06 -13.67
N SER A 65 -2.82 14.73 -12.54
CA SER A 65 -1.86 15.64 -11.91
C SER A 65 -0.61 14.91 -11.42
N VAL A 66 -0.77 13.72 -10.84
CA VAL A 66 0.36 12.85 -10.46
C VAL A 66 1.15 12.44 -11.72
N LYS A 67 0.44 11.98 -12.77
CA LYS A 67 1.05 11.54 -14.03
C LYS A 67 1.79 12.66 -14.76
N SER A 68 1.25 13.88 -14.80
CA SER A 68 1.88 15.02 -15.50
C SER A 68 3.22 15.43 -14.90
N LEU A 69 3.40 15.17 -13.60
CA LEU A 69 4.67 15.35 -12.90
C LEU A 69 5.63 14.17 -13.08
N GLY A 70 5.25 13.11 -13.79
CA GLY A 70 6.06 11.91 -13.97
C GLY A 70 6.21 11.05 -12.73
N LEU A 71 5.32 11.21 -11.75
CA LEU A 71 5.25 10.40 -10.53
C LEU A 71 4.44 9.12 -10.80
N LYS A 72 4.76 8.04 -10.09
CA LYS A 72 3.92 6.85 -10.02
C LYS A 72 2.72 7.11 -9.11
N TRP A 73 1.65 6.36 -9.33
CA TRP A 73 0.46 6.43 -8.48
C TRP A 73 0.14 5.07 -7.83
N CYS A 74 -0.13 5.10 -6.54
CA CYS A 74 -0.66 4.00 -5.74
C CYS A 74 -2.11 4.33 -5.36
N ALA A 75 -3.05 3.56 -5.90
CA ALA A 75 -4.46 3.65 -5.57
C ALA A 75 -4.76 2.79 -4.33
N GLY A 76 -5.06 3.43 -3.20
CA GLY A 76 -5.60 2.75 -2.02
C GLY A 76 -7.06 2.40 -2.22
N ILE A 77 -7.39 1.12 -2.20
CA ILE A 77 -8.76 0.63 -2.36
C ILE A 77 -9.34 0.42 -0.96
N ASP A 78 -9.97 1.45 -0.41
CA ASP A 78 -10.65 1.34 0.88
C ASP A 78 -12.03 0.72 0.69
N LEU A 79 -12.15 -0.56 1.03
CA LEU A 79 -13.36 -1.36 0.84
C LEU A 79 -14.34 -1.24 2.02
N LEU A 80 -13.94 -0.60 3.13
CA LEU A 80 -14.77 -0.55 4.34
C LEU A 80 -16.13 0.12 4.07
N PRO A 81 -16.22 1.29 3.41
CA PRO A 81 -17.51 1.93 3.14
C PRO A 81 -18.39 1.09 2.20
N LEU A 82 -17.78 0.43 1.20
CA LEU A 82 -18.49 -0.45 0.28
C LEU A 82 -19.14 -1.61 1.02
N TYR A 83 -18.38 -2.30 1.87
CA TYR A 83 -18.87 -3.47 2.59
C TYR A 83 -19.84 -3.08 3.70
N GLN A 84 -19.68 -1.93 4.37
CA GLN A 84 -20.69 -1.39 5.28
C GLN A 84 -22.02 -1.11 4.56
N GLY A 85 -21.97 -0.59 3.32
CA GLY A 85 -23.15 -0.45 2.47
C GLY A 85 -23.82 -1.80 2.19
N VAL A 86 -23.04 -2.84 1.89
CA VAL A 86 -23.59 -4.20 1.70
C VAL A 86 -24.20 -4.74 2.99
N ILE A 87 -23.58 -4.53 4.16
CA ILE A 87 -24.14 -4.92 5.47
C ILE A 87 -25.49 -4.24 5.69
N ALA A 88 -25.59 -2.94 5.39
CA ALA A 88 -26.85 -2.21 5.52
C ALA A 88 -27.96 -2.80 4.63
N GLU A 89 -27.63 -3.37 3.47
CA GLU A 89 -28.59 -4.05 2.60
C GLU A 89 -28.94 -5.47 3.05
N THR A 90 -28.00 -6.22 3.61
CA THR A 90 -28.17 -7.66 3.91
C THR A 90 -28.52 -7.96 5.35
N GLY A 91 -28.32 -7.01 6.26
CA GLY A 91 -28.40 -7.26 7.70
C GLY A 91 -27.39 -8.33 8.12
N ASN A 92 -27.84 -9.28 8.94
CA ASN A 92 -27.02 -10.35 9.53
C ASN A 92 -26.97 -11.65 8.69
N ASP A 93 -27.46 -11.65 7.45
CA ASP A 93 -27.29 -12.80 6.55
C ASP A 93 -25.87 -12.84 5.99
N ASN A 94 -24.98 -13.56 6.69
CA ASN A 94 -23.58 -13.73 6.29
C ASN A 94 -23.44 -14.26 4.85
N ARG A 95 -24.28 -15.22 4.45
CA ARG A 95 -24.17 -15.85 3.12
C ARG A 95 -24.53 -14.86 2.02
N MET A 96 -25.56 -14.05 2.25
CA MET A 96 -25.95 -13.01 1.32
C MET A 96 -24.93 -11.87 1.29
N PHE A 97 -24.44 -11.45 2.46
CA PHE A 97 -23.38 -10.44 2.60
C PHE A 97 -22.16 -10.83 1.76
N VAL A 98 -21.60 -12.02 1.99
CA VAL A 98 -20.39 -12.48 1.31
C VAL A 98 -20.56 -12.49 -0.20
N ARG A 99 -21.67 -13.03 -0.70
CA ARG A 99 -21.97 -13.06 -2.15
C ARG A 99 -22.05 -11.66 -2.76
N LYS A 100 -22.72 -10.73 -2.07
CA LYS A 100 -22.85 -9.35 -2.54
C LYS A 100 -21.53 -8.60 -2.45
N ALA A 101 -20.76 -8.80 -1.39
CA ALA A 101 -19.48 -8.14 -1.17
C ALA A 101 -18.41 -8.59 -2.17
N GLU A 102 -18.32 -9.89 -2.49
CA GLU A 102 -17.45 -10.39 -3.57
C GLU A 102 -17.81 -9.74 -4.91
N ARG A 103 -19.09 -9.76 -5.27
CA ARG A 103 -19.58 -9.17 -6.52
C ARG A 103 -19.30 -7.66 -6.57
N ALA A 104 -19.64 -6.94 -5.51
CA ALA A 104 -19.47 -5.51 -5.42
C ALA A 104 -17.98 -5.11 -5.43
N GLY A 105 -17.13 -5.87 -4.73
CA GLY A 105 -15.68 -5.68 -4.72
C GLY A 105 -15.07 -5.83 -6.11
N PHE A 106 -15.44 -6.88 -6.86
CA PHE A 106 -15.01 -7.05 -8.25
C PHE A 106 -15.56 -5.94 -9.15
N GLU A 107 -16.88 -5.74 -9.19
CA GLU A 107 -17.53 -4.84 -10.15
C GLU A 107 -17.10 -3.38 -9.97
N ASN A 108 -17.06 -2.87 -8.73
CA ASN A 108 -16.69 -1.48 -8.48
C ASN A 108 -15.19 -1.25 -8.76
N THR A 109 -14.33 -2.21 -8.40
CA THR A 109 -12.90 -2.12 -8.72
C THR A 109 -12.66 -2.17 -10.23
N HIS A 110 -13.24 -3.15 -10.92
CA HIS A 110 -13.12 -3.29 -12.37
C HIS A 110 -13.60 -2.02 -13.10
N LYS A 111 -14.78 -1.49 -12.75
CA LYS A 111 -15.34 -0.29 -13.39
C LYS A 111 -14.49 0.95 -13.11
N LEU A 112 -14.02 1.14 -11.87
CA LEU A 112 -13.10 2.23 -11.52
C LEU A 112 -11.83 2.17 -12.37
N PHE A 113 -11.14 1.03 -12.40
CA PHE A 113 -9.92 0.87 -13.18
C PHE A 113 -10.17 0.99 -14.70
N THR A 114 -11.34 0.55 -15.19
CA THR A 114 -11.75 0.76 -16.59
C THR A 114 -11.89 2.25 -16.91
N ALA A 115 -12.51 3.03 -16.03
CA ALA A 115 -12.66 4.47 -16.20
C ALA A 115 -11.30 5.19 -16.17
N LEU A 116 -10.41 4.81 -15.24
CA LEU A 116 -9.04 5.33 -15.17
C LEU A 116 -8.26 5.04 -16.47
N GLN A 117 -8.29 3.79 -16.94
CA GLN A 117 -7.64 3.38 -18.18
C GLN A 117 -8.21 4.13 -19.39
N GLY A 118 -9.53 4.31 -19.46
CA GLY A 118 -10.20 5.07 -20.52
C GLY A 118 -9.79 6.55 -20.55
N ALA A 119 -9.47 7.13 -19.40
CA ALA A 119 -8.90 8.47 -19.27
C ALA A 119 -7.37 8.52 -19.50
N GLY A 120 -6.74 7.39 -19.84
CA GLY A 120 -5.30 7.29 -20.07
C GLY A 120 -4.45 7.36 -18.80
N VAL A 121 -5.05 7.20 -17.62
CA VAL A 121 -4.39 7.11 -16.32
C VAL A 121 -4.19 5.64 -15.97
N LYS A 122 -3.05 5.29 -15.35
CA LYS A 122 -2.80 3.94 -14.84
C LYS A 122 -2.25 4.00 -13.43
N ALA A 123 -2.70 3.08 -12.58
CA ALA A 123 -2.09 2.91 -11.27
C ALA A 123 -0.86 2.01 -11.41
N SER A 124 0.25 2.40 -10.79
CA SER A 124 1.43 1.53 -10.67
C SER A 124 1.21 0.48 -9.58
N PHE A 125 0.44 0.84 -8.55
CA PHE A 125 0.12 0.00 -7.41
C PHE A 125 -1.37 0.11 -7.04
N ALA A 126 -1.92 -1.00 -6.57
CA ALA A 126 -3.20 -1.05 -5.90
C ALA A 126 -2.96 -1.59 -4.48
N ARG A 127 -3.29 -0.79 -3.47
CA ARG A 127 -3.11 -1.15 -2.07
C ARG A 127 -4.44 -1.53 -1.43
N ILE A 128 -4.44 -2.63 -0.67
CA ILE A 128 -5.60 -3.13 0.06
C ILE A 128 -5.16 -3.36 1.51
N ASP A 129 -5.85 -2.72 2.47
CA ASP A 129 -5.62 -2.91 3.89
C ASP A 129 -6.35 -4.18 4.36
N ILE A 130 -5.62 -5.24 4.71
CA ILE A 130 -6.21 -6.56 4.97
C ILE A 130 -6.92 -6.64 6.32
N ASP A 131 -6.59 -5.73 7.24
CA ASP A 131 -7.19 -5.64 8.57
C ASP A 131 -8.62 -5.08 8.55
N LEU A 132 -9.12 -4.61 7.40
CA LEU A 132 -10.47 -4.06 7.25
C LEU A 132 -11.55 -5.03 7.77
N PHE A 133 -11.33 -6.35 7.65
CA PHE A 133 -12.30 -7.36 8.08
C PHE A 133 -12.52 -7.35 9.59
N ASN A 134 -11.54 -6.89 10.37
CA ASN A 134 -11.68 -6.72 11.82
C ASN A 134 -12.59 -5.53 12.16
N SER A 135 -12.76 -4.58 11.23
CA SER A 135 -13.51 -3.33 11.41
C SER A 135 -14.94 -3.38 10.86
N LEU A 136 -15.34 -4.45 10.16
CA LEU A 136 -16.66 -4.51 9.53
C LEU A 136 -17.81 -4.47 10.53
N GLY A 137 -17.66 -5.13 11.69
CA GLY A 137 -18.71 -5.26 12.69
C GLY A 137 -19.97 -5.99 12.18
N GLY A 138 -20.74 -6.61 13.07
CA GLY A 138 -22.06 -7.19 12.72
C GLY A 138 -22.07 -8.42 11.80
N ILE A 139 -20.94 -8.79 11.18
CA ILE A 139 -20.76 -9.98 10.35
C ILE A 139 -19.56 -10.78 10.87
N SER A 140 -19.69 -12.11 10.88
CA SER A 140 -18.58 -13.02 11.17
C SER A 140 -18.17 -13.76 9.91
N LEU A 141 -16.93 -13.55 9.48
CA LEU A 141 -16.38 -14.12 8.25
C LEU A 141 -15.38 -15.21 8.58
N SER A 142 -15.55 -16.37 7.95
CA SER A 142 -14.46 -17.33 7.82
C SER A 142 -13.33 -16.71 6.99
N PHE A 143 -12.12 -17.23 7.16
CA PHE A 143 -10.96 -16.71 6.45
C PHE A 143 -11.04 -17.02 4.94
N GLU A 144 -11.68 -18.13 4.57
CA GLU A 144 -11.97 -18.50 3.20
C GLU A 144 -12.90 -17.47 2.53
N GLU A 145 -13.86 -16.91 3.26
CA GLU A 145 -14.72 -15.83 2.77
C GLU A 145 -13.94 -14.53 2.59
N GLN A 146 -13.11 -14.13 3.56
CA GLN A 146 -12.22 -12.98 3.43
C GLN A 146 -11.28 -13.12 2.21
N THR A 147 -10.73 -14.32 2.02
CA THR A 147 -9.85 -14.64 0.88
C THR A 147 -10.58 -14.48 -0.45
N ARG A 148 -11.81 -14.98 -0.57
CA ARG A 148 -12.62 -14.81 -1.79
C ARG A 148 -12.95 -13.34 -2.07
N MET A 149 -13.26 -12.56 -1.04
CA MET A 149 -13.51 -11.12 -1.16
C MET A 149 -12.25 -10.36 -1.64
N LEU A 150 -11.07 -10.64 -1.06
CA LEU A 150 -9.81 -10.06 -1.54
C LEU A 150 -9.48 -10.47 -2.97
N ASN A 151 -9.68 -11.75 -3.31
CA ASN A 151 -9.49 -12.26 -4.66
C ASN A 151 -10.37 -11.55 -5.69
N ALA A 152 -11.62 -11.24 -5.34
CA ALA A 152 -12.52 -10.50 -6.20
C ALA A 152 -11.99 -9.11 -6.56
N VAL A 153 -11.43 -8.39 -5.57
CA VAL A 153 -10.82 -7.07 -5.78
C VAL A 153 -9.55 -7.18 -6.63
N ILE A 154 -8.66 -8.14 -6.34
CA ILE A 154 -7.46 -8.41 -7.14
C ILE A 154 -7.83 -8.71 -8.60
N ASN A 155 -8.83 -9.57 -8.82
CA ASN A 155 -9.29 -9.87 -10.18
C ASN A 155 -9.85 -8.63 -10.88
N GLY A 156 -10.55 -7.74 -10.16
CA GLY A 156 -11.06 -6.48 -10.71
C GLY A 156 -9.93 -5.56 -11.19
N VAL A 157 -8.86 -5.41 -10.41
CA VAL A 157 -7.65 -4.67 -10.83
C VAL A 157 -7.00 -5.35 -12.03
N LYS A 158 -6.67 -6.64 -11.91
CA LYS A 158 -5.86 -7.36 -12.89
C LYS A 158 -6.56 -7.61 -14.22
N ALA A 159 -7.89 -7.58 -14.26
CA ALA A 159 -8.65 -7.67 -15.50
C ALA A 159 -8.45 -6.44 -16.41
N VAL A 160 -8.15 -5.27 -15.83
CA VAL A 160 -7.96 -4.02 -16.58
C VAL A 160 -6.48 -3.65 -16.65
N GLU A 161 -5.76 -3.76 -15.54
CA GLU A 161 -4.34 -3.39 -15.43
C GLU A 161 -3.50 -4.57 -14.90
N PRO A 162 -3.16 -5.56 -15.76
CA PRO A 162 -2.39 -6.74 -15.35
C PRO A 162 -1.03 -6.41 -14.71
N ALA A 163 -0.41 -5.31 -15.16
CA ALA A 163 0.88 -4.83 -14.68
C ALA A 163 0.81 -4.06 -13.34
N CYS A 164 -0.38 -3.64 -12.89
CA CYS A 164 -0.54 -2.95 -11.61
C CYS A 164 -0.17 -3.88 -10.47
N ARG A 165 0.79 -3.51 -9.62
CA ARG A 165 1.26 -4.35 -8.52
C ARG A 165 0.29 -4.29 -7.33
N ILE A 166 0.02 -5.43 -6.70
CA ILE A 166 -0.88 -5.52 -5.55
C ILE A 166 -0.06 -5.44 -4.26
N ILE A 167 -0.42 -4.46 -3.43
CA ILE A 167 0.13 -4.28 -2.08
C ILE A 167 -0.92 -4.72 -1.07
N PHE A 168 -0.56 -5.67 -0.20
CA PHE A 168 -1.32 -5.95 1.01
C PHE A 168 -0.68 -5.25 2.18
N ASN A 169 -1.45 -4.41 2.86
CA ASN A 169 -1.01 -3.72 4.04
C ASN A 169 -1.58 -4.37 5.30
N SER A 170 -0.71 -4.61 6.28
CA SER A 170 -1.03 -5.19 7.57
C SER A 170 -0.56 -4.28 8.71
N VAL A 171 -1.33 -4.23 9.79
CA VAL A 171 -0.92 -3.57 11.04
C VAL A 171 0.07 -4.40 11.87
N ASP A 172 0.30 -5.67 11.52
CA ASP A 172 1.12 -6.61 12.28
C ASP A 172 2.62 -6.46 11.97
N SER A 173 3.14 -5.24 12.11
CA SER A 173 4.53 -4.88 11.81
C SER A 173 5.56 -5.44 12.78
N ILE A 174 5.18 -5.68 14.04
CA ILE A 174 6.05 -6.23 15.08
C ILE A 174 5.62 -7.62 15.58
N ASP A 175 4.41 -8.07 15.21
CA ASP A 175 3.93 -9.42 15.51
C ASP A 175 4.15 -10.35 14.30
N ASN A 176 5.39 -10.83 14.17
CA ASN A 176 5.78 -11.72 13.07
C ASN A 176 4.95 -13.02 13.05
N GLU A 177 4.56 -13.57 14.20
CA GLU A 177 3.76 -14.80 14.24
C GLU A 177 2.36 -14.58 13.68
N LYS A 178 1.70 -13.47 14.04
CA LYS A 178 0.37 -13.14 13.51
C LYS A 178 0.44 -12.83 12.02
N ALA A 179 1.40 -12.03 11.58
CA ALA A 179 1.62 -11.74 10.15
C ALA A 179 1.85 -13.02 9.34
N LYS A 180 2.78 -13.89 9.77
CA LYS A 180 3.03 -15.20 9.13
C LYS A 180 1.78 -16.05 9.02
N LYS A 181 1.02 -16.17 10.12
CA LYS A 181 -0.21 -16.98 10.14
C LYS A 181 -1.23 -16.46 9.14
N TRP A 182 -1.40 -15.14 9.06
CA TRP A 182 -2.32 -14.53 8.12
C TRP A 182 -1.91 -14.84 6.67
N PHE A 183 -0.67 -14.55 6.28
CA PHE A 183 -0.21 -14.75 4.90
C PHE A 183 -0.17 -16.23 4.49
N ASN A 184 0.23 -17.13 5.39
CA ASN A 184 0.15 -18.57 5.15
C ASN A 184 -1.30 -19.01 4.92
N ARG A 185 -2.23 -18.54 5.76
CA ARG A 185 -3.64 -18.90 5.62
C ARG A 185 -4.24 -18.36 4.33
N PHE A 186 -3.85 -17.15 3.92
CA PHE A 186 -4.23 -16.59 2.61
C PHE A 186 -3.79 -17.48 1.45
N GLN A 187 -2.55 -17.96 1.45
CA GLN A 187 -2.07 -18.87 0.41
C GLN A 187 -2.83 -20.21 0.42
N VAL A 188 -2.99 -20.84 1.60
CA VAL A 188 -3.66 -22.15 1.73
C VAL A 188 -5.15 -22.07 1.39
N SER A 189 -5.82 -20.94 1.65
CA SER A 189 -7.23 -20.71 1.30
C SER A 189 -7.44 -20.34 -0.18
N GLY A 190 -6.42 -20.45 -1.04
CA GLY A 190 -6.54 -20.17 -2.48
C GLY A 190 -6.43 -18.69 -2.84
N GLY A 191 -5.70 -17.91 -2.05
CA GLY A 191 -5.40 -16.51 -2.30
C GLY A 191 -4.71 -16.29 -3.65
N LYS A 192 -5.13 -15.25 -4.37
CA LYS A 192 -4.52 -14.80 -5.62
C LYS A 192 -3.16 -14.16 -5.35
N GLY A 193 -2.31 -14.14 -6.38
CA GLY A 193 -0.99 -13.54 -6.28
C GLY A 193 -1.07 -12.05 -5.93
N PHE A 194 -0.24 -11.65 -4.98
CA PHE A 194 0.06 -10.27 -4.64
C PHE A 194 1.58 -10.05 -4.66
N ASP A 195 2.03 -8.81 -4.70
CA ASP A 195 3.41 -8.46 -5.05
C ASP A 195 4.21 -7.96 -3.85
N ILE A 196 3.60 -7.15 -2.98
CA ILE A 196 4.27 -6.44 -1.88
C ILE A 196 3.52 -6.64 -0.56
N ILE A 197 4.25 -6.92 0.52
CA ILE A 197 3.78 -6.83 1.90
C ILE A 197 4.15 -5.44 2.43
N SER A 198 3.15 -4.66 2.80
CA SER A 198 3.32 -3.40 3.52
C SER A 198 3.01 -3.61 5.01
N LEU A 199 3.87 -3.08 5.88
CA LEU A 199 3.73 -3.17 7.33
C LEU A 199 3.51 -1.78 7.91
N SER A 200 2.32 -1.51 8.44
CA SER A 200 2.04 -0.26 9.17
C SER A 200 2.80 -0.27 10.49
N TYR A 201 3.71 0.69 10.65
CA TYR A 201 4.67 0.71 11.75
C TYR A 201 4.71 2.10 12.39
N GLU A 202 4.67 2.09 13.72
CA GLU A 202 4.98 3.26 14.52
C GLU A 202 6.48 3.26 14.80
N LEU A 203 7.21 4.22 14.24
CA LEU A 203 8.65 4.41 14.42
C LEU A 203 9.01 4.46 15.91
N ASN A 204 9.73 3.44 16.37
CA ASN A 204 10.09 3.29 17.77
C ASN A 204 11.40 2.50 17.90
N ALA A 205 12.41 3.10 18.54
CA ALA A 205 13.73 2.49 18.69
C ALA A 205 13.70 1.11 19.41
N GLU A 206 12.80 0.92 20.38
CA GLU A 206 12.68 -0.34 21.14
C GLU A 206 12.20 -1.50 20.28
N THR A 207 11.32 -1.23 19.30
CA THR A 207 10.70 -2.27 18.46
C THR A 207 11.31 -2.36 17.06
N PHE A 208 12.27 -1.48 16.73
CA PHE A 208 12.84 -1.41 15.38
C PHE A 208 13.60 -2.67 14.97
N PHE A 209 14.32 -3.29 15.90
CA PHE A 209 14.96 -4.58 15.64
C PHE A 209 13.93 -5.67 15.36
N THR A 210 12.82 -5.69 16.10
CA THR A 210 11.71 -6.63 15.89
C THR A 210 11.07 -6.44 14.51
N LEU A 211 10.85 -5.19 14.08
CA LEU A 211 10.41 -4.87 12.72
C LEU A 211 11.41 -5.45 11.69
N SER A 212 12.70 -5.21 11.86
CA SER A 212 13.75 -5.68 10.95
C SER A 212 13.75 -7.21 10.82
N GLN A 213 13.57 -7.93 11.92
CA GLN A 213 13.42 -9.38 11.91
C GLN A 213 12.15 -9.82 11.17
N ASN A 214 11.03 -9.13 11.39
CA ASN A 214 9.76 -9.43 10.72
C ASN A 214 9.87 -9.25 9.20
N MET A 215 10.41 -8.11 8.75
CA MET A 215 10.68 -7.85 7.32
C MET A 215 11.56 -8.94 6.68
N SER A 216 12.61 -9.35 7.40
CA SER A 216 13.57 -10.36 6.95
C SER A 216 12.96 -11.76 6.83
N ASP A 217 12.04 -12.12 7.73
CA ASP A 217 11.34 -13.40 7.68
C ASP A 217 10.24 -13.41 6.62
N LEU A 218 9.38 -12.39 6.57
CA LEU A 218 8.27 -12.32 5.62
C LEU A 218 8.76 -12.30 4.16
N SER A 219 9.82 -11.55 3.87
CA SER A 219 10.43 -11.51 2.53
C SER A 219 10.90 -12.89 2.06
N ARG A 220 11.71 -13.58 2.86
CA ARG A 220 12.22 -14.92 2.52
C ARG A 220 11.12 -15.97 2.45
N ARG A 221 10.16 -15.90 3.36
CA ARG A 221 9.11 -16.92 3.51
C ARG A 221 8.10 -16.88 2.37
N PHE A 222 7.70 -15.68 1.96
CA PHE A 222 6.64 -15.50 0.98
C PHE A 222 7.15 -15.09 -0.41
N ASP A 223 8.47 -14.86 -0.54
CA ASP A 223 9.11 -14.30 -1.73
C ASP A 223 8.39 -13.02 -2.19
N LYS A 224 8.27 -12.08 -1.24
CA LYS A 224 7.59 -10.79 -1.43
C LYS A 224 8.51 -9.63 -1.16
N ASP A 225 8.27 -8.58 -1.93
CA ASP A 225 8.83 -7.27 -1.69
C ASP A 225 8.23 -6.69 -0.40
N ILE A 226 9.05 -5.96 0.36
CA ILE A 226 8.69 -5.41 1.67
C ILE A 226 8.65 -3.88 1.60
N MET A 227 7.54 -3.34 2.07
CA MET A 227 7.33 -1.92 2.28
C MET A 227 7.00 -1.66 3.75
N VAL A 228 7.44 -0.52 4.28
CA VAL A 228 7.05 -0.06 5.62
C VAL A 228 6.22 1.20 5.50
N ASP A 229 5.04 1.19 6.12
CA ASP A 229 4.15 2.33 6.14
C ASP A 229 4.22 3.05 7.50
N ILE A 230 4.77 4.26 7.49
CA ILE A 230 4.86 5.13 8.66
C ILE A 230 3.97 6.37 8.51
N CYS A 231 2.97 6.32 7.63
CA CYS A 231 2.08 7.46 7.37
C CYS A 231 1.15 7.83 8.55
N GLY A 232 1.20 7.09 9.65
CA GLY A 232 0.61 7.47 10.94
C GLY A 232 1.38 8.60 11.65
N HIS A 233 2.67 8.79 11.33
CA HIS A 233 3.47 9.88 11.88
C HIS A 233 3.29 11.14 11.04
N GLU A 234 2.65 12.18 11.61
CA GLU A 234 2.58 13.50 10.98
C GLU A 234 3.90 14.29 11.07
N LYS A 235 4.79 13.86 11.97
CA LYS A 235 6.11 14.45 12.22
C LYS A 235 7.10 13.35 12.59
N VAL A 236 8.36 13.52 12.20
CA VAL A 236 9.43 12.51 12.39
C VAL A 236 10.74 13.09 12.96
N ASP A 237 10.78 14.39 13.20
CA ASP A 237 11.94 15.15 13.70
C ASP A 237 12.25 14.91 15.18
N ASP A 238 11.23 14.59 15.98
CA ASP A 238 11.35 14.34 17.43
C ASP A 238 11.48 12.84 17.79
N LEU A 239 11.63 11.96 16.78
CA LEU A 239 11.68 10.52 17.01
C LEU A 239 13.11 10.04 17.28
N ASP A 240 13.25 9.09 18.21
CA ASP A 240 14.53 8.46 18.56
C ASP A 240 15.18 7.69 17.40
N ILE A 241 14.39 7.40 16.37
CA ILE A 241 14.83 6.76 15.14
C ILE A 241 14.32 7.54 13.93
N GLY A 242 15.23 7.84 13.00
CA GLY A 242 14.94 8.67 11.86
C GLY A 242 14.48 7.89 10.63
N VAL A 243 14.00 8.62 9.63
CA VAL A 243 13.64 8.06 8.32
C VAL A 243 14.85 7.42 7.62
N ALA A 244 16.05 7.96 7.82
CA ALA A 244 17.27 7.40 7.23
C ALA A 244 17.61 6.00 7.79
N ASP A 245 17.35 5.77 9.08
CA ASP A 245 17.54 4.45 9.70
C ASP A 245 16.53 3.45 9.15
N LEU A 246 15.27 3.87 8.98
CA LEU A 246 14.23 3.07 8.34
C LEU A 246 14.60 2.70 6.91
N ASP A 247 14.98 3.68 6.07
CA ASP A 247 15.39 3.44 4.68
C ASP A 247 16.55 2.43 4.64
N SER A 248 17.55 2.60 5.50
CA SER A 248 18.68 1.66 5.61
C SER A 248 18.24 0.25 6.01
N ALA A 249 17.32 0.11 6.95
CA ALA A 249 16.79 -1.18 7.36
C ALA A 249 15.99 -1.88 6.25
N ILE A 250 15.26 -1.11 5.45
CA ILE A 250 14.54 -1.64 4.29
C ILE A 250 15.53 -2.12 3.23
N GLU A 251 16.57 -1.35 2.91
CA GLU A 251 17.61 -1.76 1.94
C GLU A 251 18.36 -3.03 2.36
N LEU A 252 18.46 -3.29 3.67
CA LEU A 252 19.05 -4.50 4.22
C LEU A 252 18.10 -5.71 4.23
N VAL A 253 16.85 -5.56 3.78
CA VAL A 253 15.94 -6.70 3.62
C VAL A 253 16.56 -7.70 2.63
N PRO A 254 16.66 -8.99 2.99
CA PRO A 254 17.37 -9.99 2.21
C PRO A 254 16.84 -10.15 0.78
N MET A 255 17.67 -10.72 -0.08
CA MET A 255 17.31 -11.08 -1.46
C MET A 255 16.87 -9.88 -2.31
N GLU A 256 17.34 -8.67 -1.96
CA GLU A 256 16.97 -7.41 -2.62
C GLU A 256 15.45 -7.16 -2.60
N LYS A 257 14.76 -7.65 -1.55
CA LYS A 257 13.31 -7.51 -1.38
C LYS A 257 12.90 -6.27 -0.60
N GLY A 258 13.85 -5.47 -0.14
CA GLY A 258 13.59 -4.15 0.42
C GLY A 258 13.05 -3.22 -0.66
N PHE A 259 11.75 -2.91 -0.63
CA PHE A 259 11.10 -2.24 -1.73
C PHE A 259 10.87 -0.75 -1.50
N GLY A 260 10.45 -0.33 -0.31
CA GLY A 260 10.20 1.09 -0.08
C GLY A 260 9.50 1.44 1.21
N ALA A 261 9.13 2.70 1.34
CA ALA A 261 8.43 3.24 2.50
C ALA A 261 7.28 4.16 2.10
N VAL A 262 6.27 4.24 2.97
CA VAL A 262 5.16 5.19 2.86
C VAL A 262 5.24 6.21 3.98
N TYR A 263 5.21 7.48 3.63
CA TYR A 263 5.29 8.61 4.56
C TYR A 263 3.98 9.39 4.56
N ALA A 264 3.64 10.05 5.68
CA ALA A 264 2.69 11.15 5.64
C ALA A 264 3.31 12.33 4.87
N ASP A 265 2.52 13.06 4.09
CA ASP A 265 3.08 14.22 3.37
C ASP A 265 3.55 15.32 4.34
N THR A 266 2.85 15.50 5.46
CA THR A 266 3.22 16.45 6.52
C THR A 266 4.55 16.09 7.19
N ALA A 267 4.83 14.80 7.40
CA ALA A 267 6.12 14.37 7.95
C ALA A 267 7.28 14.77 7.03
N LEU A 268 7.03 14.84 5.73
CA LEU A 268 8.06 15.23 4.76
C LEU A 268 8.36 16.73 4.78
N ASP A 269 7.60 17.56 5.51
CA ASP A 269 7.95 18.97 5.69
C ASP A 269 9.19 19.14 6.57
N THR A 270 9.35 18.27 7.59
CA THR A 270 10.48 18.29 8.52
C THR A 270 11.52 17.21 8.23
N ALA A 271 11.14 16.12 7.53
CA ALA A 271 12.07 15.05 7.20
C ALA A 271 13.16 15.47 6.18
N VAL A 272 14.39 15.02 6.43
CA VAL A 272 15.47 15.02 5.44
C VAL A 272 15.56 13.61 4.86
N LEU A 273 15.09 13.44 3.63
CA LEU A 273 15.29 12.20 2.89
C LEU A 273 16.74 12.19 2.36
N VAL A 274 17.48 11.14 2.65
CA VAL A 274 18.85 10.99 2.14
C VAL A 274 18.77 10.66 0.65
N ALA A 275 19.43 11.47 -0.18
CA ALA A 275 19.45 11.29 -1.63
C ALA A 275 20.12 9.98 -2.03
#